data_AF-A0A858RR98-F1
#
_entry.id   AF-A0A858RR98-F1
#
_cell.length_a   1.000
_cell.length_b   1.000
_cell.length_c   1.000
_cell.angle_alpha   90.00
_cell.angle_beta   90.00
_cell.angle_gamma   90.00
#
_symmetry.space_group_name_H-M   'P 1'
#
loop_
_entity.id
_entity.type
_entity.pdbx_description
1 polymer ?
#
loop_
_entity_poly.entity_id
_entity_poly.type
_entity_poly.pdbx_seq_one_letter_code
_entity_poly.pdbx_strand_id
1 'polypeptide(L)'
;MPSRILTLLYASSLTGFGGSSRTGGVYALTHDSLGPGGGVSASATYQQTGEISGSPVDVSAGSSAVLRSGFIGQLYEISSISMDPPPASVPELMGFQLTASGVADDGTMLRSGTAGYWQVLSGPLAIDAQGYAAAGAVYEDRIASFSFSAAGFSVQAEILITNTGDDDFGLYAADGIDDPWQIQWFGPDNPLGIATADASGTGQSNLFKWLAGLDPLDASARFLLVTEPLNEGSVSISFGPCNPGRRYTLQKSADLVLWTSLPAVEASADRENLRVTDPSPLEGTTFYRVDVSLAE
;
A
#
# COMPACT_ATOMS: atom_id res chain seq x y z
N MET A 1 -31.14 -11.12 -19.71
CA MET A 1 -30.85 -11.03 -21.16
C MET A 1 -29.46 -10.41 -21.31
N PRO A 2 -28.48 -11.09 -21.91
CA PRO A 2 -27.10 -10.63 -21.92
C PRO A 2 -26.89 -9.61 -23.04
N SER A 3 -26.42 -8.42 -22.67
CA SER A 3 -25.93 -7.40 -23.60
C SER A 3 -24.53 -7.82 -24.08
N ARG A 4 -24.45 -8.33 -25.30
CA ARG A 4 -23.20 -8.65 -25.99
C ARG A 4 -22.67 -7.36 -26.61
N ILE A 5 -21.56 -6.83 -26.07
CA ILE A 5 -20.77 -5.78 -26.70
C ILE A 5 -20.11 -6.36 -27.95
N LEU A 6 -20.45 -5.80 -29.10
CA LEU A 6 -19.89 -6.15 -30.41
C LEU A 6 -18.60 -5.33 -30.60
N THR A 7 -17.44 -5.96 -30.47
CA THR A 7 -16.15 -5.37 -30.83
C THR A 7 -16.04 -5.32 -32.36
N LEU A 8 -16.16 -4.12 -32.95
CA LEU A 8 -15.78 -3.89 -34.35
C LEU A 8 -14.25 -3.87 -34.45
N LEU A 9 -13.67 -4.92 -35.07
CA LEU A 9 -12.30 -4.90 -35.55
C LEU A 9 -12.27 -4.10 -36.86
N TYR A 10 -11.71 -2.89 -36.86
CA TYR A 10 -11.39 -2.20 -38.11
C TYR A 10 -10.07 -2.79 -38.64
N ALA A 11 -10.16 -3.66 -39.64
CA ALA A 11 -9.01 -4.02 -40.45
C ALA A 11 -8.77 -2.89 -41.45
N SER A 12 -7.81 -2.02 -41.16
CA SER A 12 -7.32 -1.04 -42.13
C SER A 12 -6.56 -1.80 -43.23
N SER A 13 -7.17 -1.98 -44.40
CA SER A 13 -6.45 -2.36 -45.61
C SER A 13 -5.47 -1.23 -45.95
N LEU A 14 -4.16 -1.51 -45.94
CA LEU A 14 -3.17 -0.59 -46.51
C LEU A 14 -3.45 -0.45 -48.00
N THR A 15 -4.03 0.68 -48.40
CA THR A 15 -4.00 1.14 -49.78
C THR A 15 -2.57 1.53 -50.11
N GLY A 16 -1.92 0.77 -51.01
CA GLY A 16 -0.62 1.15 -51.55
C GLY A 16 -0.74 2.48 -52.32
N PHE A 17 0.10 3.45 -51.97
CA PHE A 17 0.27 4.66 -52.76
C PHE A 17 0.99 4.30 -54.06
N GLY A 18 0.33 4.44 -55.21
CA GLY A 18 0.97 4.33 -56.52
C GLY A 18 1.87 5.54 -56.77
N GLY A 19 3.18 5.32 -56.83
CA GLY A 19 4.17 6.36 -57.16
C GLY A 19 4.13 6.74 -58.64
N SER A 20 4.27 8.03 -58.94
CA SER A 20 4.37 8.55 -60.31
C SER A 20 5.82 8.58 -60.78
N SER A 21 6.07 8.10 -62.01
CA SER A 21 7.41 8.04 -62.61
C SER A 21 7.91 9.44 -63.01
N ARG A 22 9.11 9.82 -62.56
CA ARG A 22 9.82 11.02 -63.02
C ARG A 22 10.90 10.61 -64.03
N THR A 23 10.71 10.98 -65.29
CA THR A 23 11.72 10.83 -66.34
C THR A 23 12.36 12.19 -66.65
N GLY A 24 13.68 12.28 -66.52
CA GLY A 24 14.47 13.44 -66.93
C GLY A 24 15.80 13.01 -67.53
N GLY A 25 15.93 13.03 -68.86
CA GLY A 25 17.20 12.74 -69.56
C GLY A 25 17.60 11.27 -69.66
N VAL A 26 18.90 10.99 -69.80
CA VAL A 26 19.53 9.71 -70.24
C VAL A 26 19.49 8.60 -69.17
N TYR A 27 18.68 8.73 -68.12
CA TYR A 27 18.56 7.71 -67.08
C TYR A 27 17.09 7.35 -66.81
N ALA A 28 16.82 6.05 -66.74
CA ALA A 28 15.55 5.49 -66.33
C ALA A 28 15.69 4.96 -64.90
N LEU A 29 14.94 5.51 -63.96
CA LEU A 29 14.86 5.01 -62.59
C LEU A 29 13.85 3.87 -62.56
N THR A 30 14.31 2.65 -62.26
CA THR A 30 13.43 1.49 -62.07
C THR A 30 12.73 1.61 -60.73
N HIS A 31 11.42 1.31 -60.71
CA HIS A 31 10.51 1.42 -59.57
C HIS A 31 11.08 0.86 -58.24
N ASP A 32 11.00 1.66 -57.17
CA ASP A 32 11.27 1.22 -55.79
C ASP A 32 9.97 0.78 -55.11
N SER A 33 9.96 -0.43 -54.53
CA SER A 33 8.94 -0.86 -53.58
C SER A 33 9.41 -0.57 -52.16
N LEU A 34 8.80 0.41 -51.49
CA LEU A 34 9.13 0.76 -50.11
C LEU A 34 8.37 -0.15 -49.13
N GLY A 35 9.09 -0.90 -48.30
CA GLY A 35 8.52 -1.62 -47.16
C GLY A 35 8.47 -0.74 -45.89
N PRO A 36 7.92 -1.25 -44.77
CA PRO A 36 7.84 -0.51 -43.51
C PRO A 36 9.20 -0.09 -42.92
N GLY A 37 10.31 -0.70 -43.38
CA GLY A 37 11.69 -0.37 -43.00
C GLY A 37 12.47 0.45 -44.03
N GLY A 38 11.80 1.04 -45.04
CA GLY A 38 12.48 1.74 -46.14
C GLY A 38 13.06 0.81 -47.21
N GLY A 39 13.87 1.35 -48.12
CA GLY A 39 14.52 0.63 -49.20
C GLY A 39 15.75 1.35 -49.75
N VAL A 40 16.66 0.60 -50.39
CA VAL A 40 17.86 1.14 -51.07
C VAL A 40 17.86 0.67 -52.51
N SER A 41 17.94 1.62 -53.44
CA SER A 41 18.15 1.39 -54.86
C SER A 41 19.50 1.92 -55.29
N ALA A 42 20.30 1.11 -55.97
CA ALA A 42 21.66 1.50 -56.38
C ALA A 42 21.95 1.07 -57.82
N SER A 43 22.78 1.87 -58.49
CA SER A 43 23.43 1.57 -59.76
C SER A 43 24.95 1.75 -59.61
N ALA A 44 25.70 1.50 -60.69
CA ALA A 44 27.15 1.70 -60.71
C ALA A 44 27.59 3.16 -60.49
N THR A 45 26.68 4.13 -60.61
CA THR A 45 27.01 5.57 -60.56
C THR A 45 26.18 6.38 -59.58
N TYR A 46 25.14 5.81 -58.98
CA TYR A 46 24.39 6.47 -57.91
C TYR A 46 23.74 5.46 -56.97
N GLN A 47 23.54 5.85 -55.73
CA GLN A 47 22.75 5.13 -54.74
C GLN A 47 21.69 6.09 -54.21
N GLN A 48 20.47 5.59 -54.06
CA GLN A 48 19.35 6.31 -53.49
C GLN A 48 18.74 5.47 -52.37
N THR A 49 18.60 6.07 -51.20
CA THR A 49 17.87 5.52 -50.06
C THR A 49 16.50 6.19 -50.01
N GLY A 50 15.46 5.38 -49.85
CA GLY A 50 14.08 5.84 -49.72
C GLY A 50 13.50 5.39 -48.38
N GLU A 51 12.94 6.32 -47.62
CA GLU A 51 12.38 6.06 -46.29
C GLU A 51 10.95 6.60 -46.21
N ILE A 52 10.03 5.83 -45.62
CA ILE A 52 8.65 6.28 -45.35
C ILE A 52 8.60 7.15 -44.08
N SER A 53 9.65 7.13 -43.25
CA SER A 53 9.71 7.80 -41.95
C SER A 53 10.70 8.97 -41.93
N GLY A 54 10.59 9.92 -42.87
CA GLY A 54 11.01 11.33 -42.71
C GLY A 54 12.41 11.69 -42.19
N SER A 55 13.36 10.77 -42.05
CA SER A 55 14.67 11.00 -41.44
C SER A 55 15.77 10.84 -42.48
N PRO A 56 16.47 11.89 -42.91
CA PRO A 56 17.59 11.75 -43.82
C PRO A 56 18.88 11.54 -43.03
N VAL A 57 19.55 10.39 -43.11
CA VAL A 57 20.99 10.33 -42.77
C VAL A 57 21.77 9.43 -43.73
N ASP A 58 22.66 10.08 -44.47
CA ASP A 58 23.84 9.51 -45.13
C ASP A 58 24.84 9.04 -44.06
N VAL A 59 25.30 7.78 -44.13
CA VAL A 59 26.30 7.23 -43.19
C VAL A 59 27.67 7.21 -43.87
N SER A 60 28.59 8.08 -43.45
CA SER A 60 30.01 7.88 -43.73
C SER A 60 30.55 6.78 -42.80
N ALA A 61 30.97 5.68 -43.43
CA ALA A 61 31.27 4.38 -42.84
C ALA A 61 32.21 4.38 -41.61
N GLY A 62 31.76 3.72 -40.54
CA GLY A 62 32.58 3.16 -39.45
C GLY A 62 31.94 1.84 -38.98
N SER A 63 32.69 0.74 -39.06
CA SER A 63 32.17 -0.64 -39.12
C SER A 63 31.77 -1.28 -37.78
N SER A 64 31.04 -0.56 -36.91
CA SER A 64 30.31 -1.15 -35.77
C SER A 64 29.33 -0.14 -35.17
N ALA A 65 28.21 0.10 -35.86
CA ALA A 65 27.08 0.82 -35.28
C ALA A 65 25.89 -0.15 -35.22
N VAL A 66 25.43 -0.46 -34.01
CA VAL A 66 24.18 -1.20 -33.80
C VAL A 66 23.04 -0.19 -33.87
N LEU A 67 22.16 -0.38 -34.84
CA LEU A 67 20.92 0.39 -34.99
C LEU A 67 20.08 0.29 -33.69
N ARG A 68 19.76 1.44 -33.08
CA ARG A 68 18.62 1.58 -32.18
C ARG A 68 17.70 2.66 -32.75
N SER A 69 16.39 2.46 -32.61
CA SER A 69 15.41 3.50 -32.92
C SER A 69 15.65 4.69 -31.99
N GLY A 70 15.90 5.88 -32.54
CA GLY A 70 16.37 7.07 -31.82
C GLY A 70 17.89 7.21 -31.96
N PHE A 71 18.32 8.22 -32.71
CA PHE A 71 19.66 8.42 -33.26
C PHE A 71 20.86 8.23 -32.30
N ILE A 72 21.99 7.80 -32.86
CA ILE A 72 23.31 7.94 -32.24
C ILE A 72 23.61 9.45 -32.13
N GLY A 73 23.70 9.98 -30.91
CA GLY A 73 24.22 11.33 -30.66
C GLY A 73 23.19 12.47 -30.55
N GLN A 74 21.91 12.19 -30.32
CA GLN A 74 20.95 13.26 -30.05
C GLN A 74 21.14 13.80 -28.62
N LEU A 75 21.69 15.01 -28.54
CA LEU A 75 21.78 15.81 -27.32
C LEU A 75 20.49 16.62 -27.20
N TYR A 76 19.47 16.07 -26.55
CA TYR A 76 18.29 16.85 -26.16
C TYR A 76 18.60 17.60 -24.86
N GLU A 77 18.22 18.86 -24.78
CA GLU A 77 18.18 19.61 -23.52
C GLU A 77 16.73 19.68 -23.04
N ILE A 78 16.46 19.23 -21.81
CA ILE A 78 15.13 19.38 -21.22
C ILE A 78 14.90 20.86 -20.94
N SER A 79 13.88 21.43 -21.55
CA SER A 79 13.50 22.85 -21.43
C SER A 79 12.47 23.09 -20.32
N SER A 80 11.68 22.07 -19.98
CA SER A 80 10.68 22.12 -18.91
C SER A 80 10.28 20.71 -18.44
N ILE A 81 9.67 20.64 -17.27
CA ILE A 81 9.04 19.42 -16.76
C ILE A 81 7.62 19.69 -16.26
N SER A 82 6.78 18.66 -16.27
CA SER A 82 5.45 18.66 -15.69
C SER A 82 5.18 17.35 -14.96
N MET A 83 4.30 17.40 -13.96
CA MET A 83 3.79 16.24 -13.25
C MET A 83 2.27 16.27 -13.32
N ASP A 84 1.67 15.13 -13.66
CA ASP A 84 0.22 14.98 -13.56
C ASP A 84 -0.18 14.99 -12.09
N PRO A 85 -1.30 15.65 -11.72
CA PRO A 85 -1.71 15.73 -10.33
C PRO A 85 -1.92 14.31 -9.76
N PRO A 86 -1.30 13.96 -8.62
CA PRO A 86 -1.55 12.68 -7.97
C PRO A 86 -3.01 12.59 -7.50
N PRO A 87 -3.51 11.38 -7.19
CA PRO A 87 -4.76 11.25 -6.48
C PRO A 87 -4.69 12.00 -5.14
N ALA A 88 -5.82 12.58 -4.70
CA ALA A 88 -5.87 13.35 -3.47
C ALA A 88 -5.55 12.48 -2.23
N SER A 89 -5.98 11.22 -2.26
CA SER A 89 -5.64 10.24 -1.24
C SER A 89 -5.48 8.83 -1.84
N VAL A 90 -4.75 7.99 -1.12
CA VAL A 90 -4.59 6.56 -1.40
C VAL A 90 -4.69 5.79 -0.07
N PRO A 91 -5.39 4.64 -0.02
CA PRO A 91 -5.27 3.73 1.12
C PRO A 91 -3.83 3.28 1.31
N GLU A 92 -3.44 3.03 2.55
CA GLU A 92 -2.17 2.39 2.85
C GLU A 92 -2.01 1.04 2.15
N LEU A 93 -0.76 0.56 2.07
CA LEU A 93 -0.39 -0.72 1.44
C LEU A 93 -0.82 -0.87 -0.04
N MET A 94 -1.37 0.17 -0.66
CA MET A 94 -1.76 0.20 -2.06
C MET A 94 -0.70 0.88 -2.92
N GLY A 95 -0.65 0.45 -4.19
CA GLY A 95 0.22 1.04 -5.20
C GLY A 95 -0.56 1.77 -6.30
N PHE A 96 0.05 2.82 -6.85
CA PHE A 96 -0.53 3.65 -7.91
C PHE A 96 0.56 4.21 -8.84
N GLN A 97 0.17 4.58 -10.05
CA GLN A 97 1.10 5.11 -11.05
C GLN A 97 1.12 6.63 -11.01
N LEU A 98 2.30 7.21 -10.77
CA LEU A 98 2.58 8.63 -11.00
C LEU A 98 3.06 8.84 -12.44
N THR A 99 2.71 9.99 -13.01
CA THR A 99 3.18 10.38 -14.34
C THR A 99 3.83 11.76 -14.28
N ALA A 100 5.04 11.84 -14.82
CA ALA A 100 5.72 13.10 -15.07
C ALA A 100 6.35 13.06 -16.45
N SER A 101 6.56 14.23 -17.05
CA SER A 101 7.19 14.36 -18.36
C SER A 101 8.16 15.53 -18.39
N GLY A 102 9.20 15.39 -19.21
CA GLY A 102 10.08 16.48 -19.61
C GLY A 102 9.84 16.83 -21.07
N VAL A 103 9.89 18.11 -21.42
CA VAL A 103 9.80 18.58 -22.80
C VAL A 103 11.20 19.01 -23.23
N ALA A 104 11.75 18.38 -24.26
CA ALA A 104 13.01 18.78 -24.86
C ALA A 104 12.88 20.13 -25.60
N ASP A 105 14.01 20.74 -25.91
CA ASP A 105 14.12 21.97 -26.70
C ASP A 105 13.50 21.87 -28.11
N ASP A 106 13.45 20.67 -28.69
CA ASP A 106 12.77 20.38 -29.95
C ASP A 106 11.28 20.00 -29.81
N GLY A 107 10.74 20.07 -28.59
CA GLY A 107 9.36 19.74 -28.27
C GLY A 107 9.09 18.25 -28.01
N THR A 108 10.12 17.38 -28.08
CA THR A 108 9.97 15.96 -27.75
C THR A 108 9.57 15.77 -26.28
N MET A 109 8.52 14.98 -26.02
CA MET A 109 8.11 14.63 -24.67
C MET A 109 8.76 13.33 -24.19
N LEU A 110 9.52 13.41 -23.10
CA LEU A 110 10.15 12.29 -22.41
C LEU A 110 9.34 11.95 -21.16
N ARG A 111 9.07 10.67 -20.91
CA ARG A 111 8.36 10.23 -19.68
C ARG A 111 9.31 10.09 -18.51
N SER A 112 8.78 10.16 -17.29
CA SER A 112 9.50 10.09 -16.00
C SER A 112 10.69 9.13 -15.98
N GLY A 113 10.52 7.85 -16.36
CA GLY A 113 11.59 6.85 -16.37
C GLY A 113 12.72 7.05 -17.40
N THR A 114 12.59 8.04 -18.28
CA THR A 114 13.62 8.47 -19.25
C THR A 114 14.06 9.92 -19.08
N ALA A 115 13.18 10.76 -18.52
CA ALA A 115 13.39 12.20 -18.40
C ALA A 115 14.15 12.58 -17.13
N GLY A 116 13.94 11.86 -16.02
CA GLY A 116 14.45 12.29 -14.72
C GLY A 116 14.33 11.22 -13.65
N TYR A 117 14.27 11.65 -12.39
CA TYR A 117 14.15 10.75 -11.25
C TYR A 117 13.12 11.26 -10.24
N TRP A 118 12.51 10.30 -9.55
CA TRP A 118 11.62 10.54 -8.42
C TRP A 118 12.42 10.60 -7.13
N GLN A 119 11.98 11.44 -6.21
CA GLN A 119 12.51 11.50 -4.85
C GLN A 119 11.36 11.64 -3.86
N VAL A 120 11.32 10.75 -2.87
CA VAL A 120 10.43 10.91 -1.73
C VAL A 120 11.09 11.90 -0.77
N LEU A 121 10.37 12.96 -0.41
CA LEU A 121 10.84 14.00 0.49
C LEU A 121 10.49 13.67 1.94
N SER A 122 9.28 13.15 2.17
CA SER A 122 8.78 12.74 3.48
C SER A 122 7.60 11.78 3.34
N GLY A 123 7.32 11.05 4.42
CA GLY A 123 6.15 10.21 4.58
C GLY A 123 6.33 8.76 4.10
N PRO A 124 5.32 7.91 4.33
CA PRO A 124 5.39 6.47 4.11
C PRO A 124 5.08 6.14 2.64
N LEU A 125 5.94 6.60 1.74
CA LEU A 125 5.80 6.36 0.30
C LEU A 125 7.13 5.84 -0.25
N ALA A 126 7.07 4.85 -1.13
CA ALA A 126 8.19 4.44 -1.98
C ALA A 126 7.82 4.70 -3.44
N ILE A 127 8.74 5.23 -4.24
CA ILE A 127 8.51 5.46 -5.67
C ILE A 127 9.69 4.86 -6.45
N ASP A 128 9.39 4.02 -7.44
CA ASP A 128 10.41 3.45 -8.31
C ASP A 128 10.84 4.42 -9.44
N ALA A 129 11.81 4.00 -10.26
CA ALA A 129 12.31 4.84 -11.36
C ALA A 129 11.24 5.10 -12.44
N GLN A 130 10.24 4.22 -12.56
CA GLN A 130 9.15 4.32 -13.53
C GLN A 130 7.99 5.16 -12.99
N GLY A 131 8.03 5.59 -11.73
CA GLY A 131 6.97 6.35 -11.06
C GLY A 131 5.85 5.48 -10.50
N TYR A 132 6.06 4.18 -10.37
CA TYR A 132 5.14 3.36 -9.57
C TYR A 132 5.39 3.68 -8.09
N ALA A 133 4.36 4.21 -7.45
CA ALA A 133 4.37 4.59 -6.06
C ALA A 133 3.64 3.53 -5.21
N ALA A 134 4.19 3.18 -4.07
CA ALA A 134 3.60 2.26 -3.10
C ALA A 134 3.49 2.97 -1.75
N ALA A 135 2.27 3.07 -1.21
CA ALA A 135 2.02 3.55 0.13
C ALA A 135 2.43 2.48 1.15
N GLY A 136 3.16 2.87 2.19
CA GLY A 136 3.42 2.04 3.35
C GLY A 136 2.24 2.02 4.32
N ALA A 137 2.25 1.08 5.26
CA ALA A 137 1.30 1.05 6.38
C ALA A 137 1.45 2.30 7.26
N VAL A 138 0.35 2.78 7.81
CA VAL A 138 0.27 3.94 8.69
C VAL A 138 -0.72 3.71 9.81
N TYR A 139 -0.34 4.03 11.05
CA TYR A 139 -1.26 3.96 12.19
C TYR A 139 -2.23 5.16 12.28
N GLU A 140 -2.02 6.20 11.46
CA GLU A 140 -2.85 7.40 11.35
C GLU A 140 -2.74 7.99 9.93
N ASP A 141 -3.76 8.73 9.50
CA ASP A 141 -3.72 9.47 8.23
C ASP A 141 -2.46 10.34 8.14
N ARG A 142 -1.67 10.14 7.07
CA ARG A 142 -0.33 10.73 6.94
C ARG A 142 -0.12 11.34 5.58
N ILE A 143 0.36 12.58 5.53
CA ILE A 143 0.77 13.21 4.28
C ILE A 143 2.17 12.70 3.90
N ALA A 144 2.32 12.27 2.66
CA ALA A 144 3.62 12.04 2.03
C ALA A 144 3.89 13.12 0.97
N SER A 145 5.14 13.54 0.87
CA SER A 145 5.59 14.53 -0.11
C SER A 145 6.72 13.98 -0.96
N PHE A 146 6.71 14.32 -2.24
CA PHE A 146 7.67 13.80 -3.21
C PHE A 146 7.94 14.82 -4.31
N SER A 147 9.00 14.59 -5.08
CA SER A 147 9.38 15.41 -6.21
C SER A 147 9.75 14.58 -7.43
N PHE A 148 9.61 15.20 -8.60
CA PHE A 148 10.21 14.75 -9.84
C PHE A 148 11.20 15.81 -10.32
N SER A 149 12.43 15.38 -10.61
CA SER A 149 13.51 16.29 -11.01
C SER A 149 14.18 15.82 -12.31
N ALA A 150 14.45 16.77 -13.21
CA ALA A 150 15.14 16.52 -14.48
C ALA A 150 15.90 17.77 -14.94
N ALA A 151 17.14 17.61 -15.40
CA ALA A 151 17.98 18.67 -15.97
C ALA A 151 17.97 20.01 -15.19
N GLY A 152 17.96 19.96 -13.84
CA GLY A 152 17.96 21.13 -12.98
C GLY A 152 16.57 21.72 -12.67
N PHE A 153 15.51 21.21 -13.28
CA PHE A 153 14.13 21.50 -12.90
C PHE A 153 13.65 20.53 -11.82
N SER A 154 12.73 20.99 -10.98
CA SER A 154 12.06 20.17 -9.96
C SER A 154 10.61 20.61 -9.77
N VAL A 155 9.69 19.64 -9.69
CA VAL A 155 8.30 19.88 -9.27
C VAL A 155 7.97 18.96 -8.11
N GLN A 156 7.16 19.46 -7.17
CA GLN A 156 6.79 18.73 -5.96
C GLN A 156 5.29 18.53 -5.91
N ALA A 157 4.88 17.46 -5.23
CA ALA A 157 3.50 17.17 -4.93
C ALA A 157 3.37 16.46 -3.58
N GLU A 158 2.15 16.42 -3.08
CA GLU A 158 1.78 15.76 -1.84
C GLU A 158 0.61 14.81 -2.08
N ILE A 159 0.50 13.79 -1.25
CA ILE A 159 -0.61 12.84 -1.23
C ILE A 159 -0.96 12.48 0.21
N LEU A 160 -2.25 12.35 0.50
CA LEU A 160 -2.72 11.80 1.76
C LEU A 160 -2.74 10.27 1.69
N ILE A 161 -2.02 9.61 2.59
CA ILE A 161 -2.13 8.17 2.81
C ILE A 161 -3.14 7.98 3.94
N THR A 162 -4.24 7.32 3.66
CA THR A 162 -5.32 7.09 4.62
C THR A 162 -5.11 5.79 5.36
N ASN A 163 -5.20 5.82 6.69
CA ASN A 163 -5.23 4.62 7.50
C ASN A 163 -6.57 3.91 7.29
N THR A 164 -6.53 2.63 6.94
CA THR A 164 -7.69 1.78 6.66
C THR A 164 -7.69 0.47 7.44
N GLY A 165 -6.55 0.07 8.02
CA GLY A 165 -6.41 -1.03 8.96
C GLY A 165 -6.24 -0.54 10.39
N ASP A 166 -6.75 -1.31 11.35
CA ASP A 166 -6.51 -1.02 12.77
C ASP A 166 -5.36 -1.87 13.35
N ASP A 167 -4.85 -2.87 12.63
CA ASP A 167 -3.83 -3.84 13.13
C ASP A 167 -2.93 -4.32 11.96
N ASP A 168 -2.26 -3.39 11.29
CA ASP A 168 -1.38 -3.66 10.15
C ASP A 168 -0.07 -2.84 10.14
N PHE A 169 0.23 -2.09 11.20
CA PHE A 169 1.39 -1.21 11.28
C PHE A 169 2.64 -1.89 11.87
N GLY A 170 3.66 -2.06 11.02
CA GLY A 170 5.03 -2.34 11.45
C GLY A 170 5.18 -3.61 12.32
N LEU A 171 5.81 -3.46 13.49
CA LEU A 171 6.00 -4.57 14.45
C LEU A 171 4.70 -5.07 15.10
N TYR A 172 3.65 -4.24 15.11
CA TYR A 172 2.40 -4.49 15.78
C TYR A 172 1.37 -5.21 14.91
N ALA A 173 1.57 -5.15 13.59
CA ALA A 173 0.70 -5.76 12.59
C ALA A 173 0.26 -7.20 12.89
N ALA A 174 -1.04 -7.43 12.75
CA ALA A 174 -1.74 -8.71 12.87
C ALA A 174 -1.54 -9.44 14.21
N ASP A 175 -1.42 -8.69 15.30
CA ASP A 175 -1.25 -9.25 16.65
C ASP A 175 -2.54 -9.28 17.50
N GLY A 176 -3.63 -8.75 16.95
CA GLY A 176 -4.95 -8.74 17.56
C GLY A 176 -5.18 -7.57 18.53
N ILE A 177 -4.31 -6.57 18.50
CA ILE A 177 -4.47 -5.29 19.22
C ILE A 177 -4.52 -4.16 18.19
N ASP A 178 -5.34 -3.15 18.46
CA ASP A 178 -5.38 -1.98 17.59
C ASP A 178 -4.05 -1.18 17.68
N ASP A 179 -3.42 -0.89 16.53
CA ASP A 179 -2.21 -0.10 16.35
C ASP A 179 -2.28 1.25 17.10
N PRO A 180 -3.39 2.03 17.06
CA PRO A 180 -3.47 3.27 17.83
C PRO A 180 -3.24 3.08 19.33
N TRP A 181 -3.69 1.96 19.91
CA TRP A 181 -3.46 1.67 21.32
C TRP A 181 -1.98 1.36 21.58
N GLN A 182 -1.35 0.53 20.74
CA GLN A 182 0.07 0.20 20.91
C GLN A 182 0.96 1.43 20.71
N ILE A 183 0.65 2.25 19.70
CA ILE A 183 1.36 3.50 19.43
C ILE A 183 1.17 4.51 20.58
N GLN A 184 -0.02 4.63 21.14
CA GLN A 184 -0.29 5.53 22.27
C GLN A 184 0.59 5.20 23.49
N TRP A 185 0.75 3.91 23.81
CA TRP A 185 1.46 3.50 25.02
C TRP A 185 2.96 3.29 24.82
N PHE A 186 3.36 2.79 23.65
CA PHE A 186 4.73 2.32 23.44
C PHE A 186 5.49 3.07 22.35
N GLY A 187 4.80 3.86 21.53
CA GLY A 187 5.33 4.42 20.30
C GLY A 187 5.56 3.34 19.22
N PRO A 188 6.05 3.73 18.03
CA PRO A 188 6.33 2.79 16.94
C PRO A 188 7.52 1.88 17.24
N ASP A 189 7.48 0.67 16.70
CA ASP A 189 8.59 -0.31 16.67
C ASP A 189 9.21 -0.64 18.03
N ASN A 190 8.40 -0.67 19.10
CA ASN A 190 8.86 -1.01 20.43
C ASN A 190 8.51 -2.48 20.79
N PRO A 191 9.49 -3.37 20.97
CA PRO A 191 9.24 -4.78 21.31
C PRO A 191 8.49 -5.01 22.62
N LEU A 192 8.43 -4.03 23.52
CA LEU A 192 7.60 -4.11 24.73
C LEU A 192 6.11 -3.90 24.46
N GLY A 193 5.74 -3.38 23.28
CA GLY A 193 4.37 -3.12 22.87
C GLY A 193 3.65 -4.29 22.20
N ILE A 194 4.36 -5.36 21.83
CA ILE A 194 3.75 -6.53 21.16
C ILE A 194 2.69 -7.20 22.03
N ALA A 195 1.71 -7.85 21.42
CA ALA A 195 0.58 -8.48 22.12
C ALA A 195 0.95 -9.44 23.26
N THR A 196 2.04 -10.18 23.11
CA THR A 196 2.48 -11.19 24.10
C THR A 196 3.37 -10.63 25.22
N ALA A 197 3.83 -9.39 25.11
CA ALA A 197 4.67 -8.78 26.13
C ALA A 197 3.87 -8.43 27.39
N ASP A 198 4.54 -8.41 28.54
CA ASP A 198 4.00 -7.96 29.83
C ASP A 198 4.87 -6.79 30.31
N ALA A 199 4.62 -5.61 29.74
CA ALA A 199 5.45 -4.43 29.95
C ALA A 199 5.51 -3.98 31.41
N SER A 200 4.43 -4.20 32.16
CA SER A 200 4.33 -3.86 33.59
C SER A 200 4.79 -4.97 34.54
N GLY A 201 5.18 -6.15 34.04
CA GLY A 201 5.68 -7.26 34.86
C GLY A 201 4.62 -7.87 35.79
N THR A 202 3.35 -7.80 35.38
CA THR A 202 2.19 -8.22 36.18
C THR A 202 1.73 -9.64 35.90
N GLY A 203 2.38 -10.34 34.98
CA GLY A 203 1.95 -11.61 34.41
C GLY A 203 0.73 -11.51 33.48
N GLN A 204 0.33 -10.29 33.09
CA GLN A 204 -0.80 -10.03 32.19
C GLN A 204 -0.26 -9.42 30.90
N SER A 205 -0.46 -10.10 29.77
CA SER A 205 0.04 -9.62 28.48
C SER A 205 -0.67 -8.36 28.01
N ASN A 206 -0.04 -7.61 27.10
CA ASN A 206 -0.62 -6.43 26.48
C ASN A 206 -1.97 -6.73 25.80
N LEU A 207 -2.13 -7.89 25.17
CA LEU A 207 -3.42 -8.31 24.58
C LEU A 207 -4.52 -8.35 25.63
N PHE A 208 -4.22 -8.92 26.81
CA PHE A 208 -5.17 -8.94 27.90
C PHE A 208 -5.43 -7.54 28.46
N LYS A 209 -4.38 -6.71 28.57
CA LYS A 209 -4.51 -5.31 29.03
C LYS A 209 -5.42 -4.50 28.10
N TRP A 210 -5.22 -4.59 26.78
CA TRP A 210 -6.05 -3.92 25.78
C TRP A 210 -7.52 -4.36 25.89
N LEU A 211 -7.76 -5.67 25.91
CA LEU A 211 -9.10 -6.26 26.01
C LEU A 211 -9.81 -5.85 27.30
N ALA A 212 -9.09 -5.84 28.42
CA ALA A 212 -9.59 -5.41 29.72
C ALA A 212 -9.65 -3.88 29.90
N GLY A 213 -9.08 -3.09 28.98
CA GLY A 213 -9.02 -1.64 29.06
C GLY A 213 -8.08 -1.11 30.15
N LEU A 214 -6.97 -1.79 30.39
CA LEU A 214 -5.97 -1.47 31.40
C LEU A 214 -4.81 -0.67 30.79
N ASP A 215 -4.19 0.18 31.61
CA ASP A 215 -2.89 0.78 31.30
C ASP A 215 -1.83 -0.35 31.31
N PRO A 216 -1.12 -0.58 30.19
CA PRO A 216 -0.16 -1.68 30.10
C PRO A 216 1.18 -1.37 30.80
N LEU A 217 1.46 -0.10 31.09
CA LEU A 217 2.68 0.37 31.76
C LEU A 217 2.50 0.48 33.28
N ASP A 218 1.26 0.60 33.77
CA ASP A 218 0.98 0.64 35.20
C ASP A 218 0.86 -0.77 35.81
N ALA A 219 1.83 -1.13 36.66
CA ALA A 219 1.81 -2.39 37.40
C ALA A 219 0.66 -2.51 38.42
N SER A 220 0.01 -1.40 38.79
CA SER A 220 -1.17 -1.38 39.65
C SER A 220 -2.47 -1.67 38.89
N ALA A 221 -2.52 -1.37 37.59
CA ALA A 221 -3.66 -1.61 36.72
C ALA A 221 -3.77 -3.10 36.35
N ARG A 222 -4.27 -3.92 37.28
CA ARG A 222 -4.38 -5.38 37.13
C ARG A 222 -5.82 -5.83 37.21
N PHE A 223 -6.21 -6.73 36.31
CA PHE A 223 -7.45 -7.45 36.49
C PHE A 223 -7.29 -8.53 37.55
N LEU A 224 -8.15 -8.53 38.56
CA LEU A 224 -8.15 -9.50 39.66
C LEU A 224 -9.52 -10.17 39.75
N LEU A 225 -9.51 -11.44 40.12
CA LEU A 225 -10.69 -12.20 40.49
C LEU A 225 -10.44 -12.79 41.89
N VAL A 226 -11.38 -12.53 42.80
CA VAL A 226 -11.32 -12.97 44.18
C VAL A 226 -12.61 -13.70 44.51
N THR A 227 -12.48 -14.85 45.16
CA THR A 227 -13.61 -15.65 45.65
C THR A 227 -13.60 -15.72 47.16
N GLU A 228 -14.75 -15.50 47.78
CA GLU A 228 -14.93 -15.57 49.23
C GLU A 228 -16.11 -16.50 49.55
N PRO A 229 -15.92 -17.52 50.40
CA PRO A 229 -17.04 -18.35 50.85
C PRO A 229 -18.01 -17.53 51.72
N LEU A 230 -19.31 -17.81 51.58
CA LEU A 230 -20.37 -17.21 52.40
C LEU A 230 -21.01 -18.26 53.33
N ASN A 231 -21.74 -17.78 54.34
CA ASN A 231 -22.28 -18.59 55.45
C ASN A 231 -23.35 -19.62 55.04
N GLU A 232 -23.79 -19.63 53.78
CA GLU A 232 -24.88 -20.48 53.27
C GLU A 232 -24.41 -21.47 52.19
N GLY A 233 -23.10 -21.72 52.09
CA GLY A 233 -22.54 -22.59 51.04
C GLY A 233 -22.52 -21.97 49.64
N SER A 234 -22.89 -20.69 49.53
CA SER A 234 -22.70 -19.85 48.35
C SER A 234 -21.29 -19.25 48.32
N VAL A 235 -20.86 -18.82 47.14
CA VAL A 235 -19.55 -18.17 46.95
C VAL A 235 -19.78 -16.76 46.41
N SER A 236 -19.15 -15.78 47.06
CA SER A 236 -19.07 -14.42 46.55
C SER A 236 -17.87 -14.27 45.63
N ILE A 237 -18.07 -13.70 44.47
CA ILE A 237 -17.06 -13.57 43.42
C ILE A 237 -16.96 -12.09 43.07
N SER A 238 -15.80 -11.51 43.33
CA SER A 238 -15.50 -10.11 43.02
C SER A 238 -14.43 -10.07 41.93
N PHE A 239 -14.64 -9.27 40.89
CA PHE A 239 -13.66 -9.11 39.82
C PHE A 239 -13.65 -7.71 39.22
N GLY A 240 -12.50 -7.31 38.68
CA GLY A 240 -12.32 -6.01 38.03
C GLY A 240 -10.84 -5.65 37.82
N PRO A 241 -10.54 -4.50 37.20
CA PRO A 241 -11.51 -3.46 36.93
C PRO A 241 -12.46 -3.76 35.76
N CYS A 242 -13.70 -3.29 35.86
CA CYS A 242 -14.72 -3.45 34.82
C CYS A 242 -14.91 -2.15 34.01
N ASN A 243 -14.20 -2.04 32.90
CA ASN A 243 -14.14 -0.84 32.09
C ASN A 243 -15.29 -0.74 31.07
N PRO A 244 -15.76 0.48 30.73
CA PRO A 244 -16.81 0.69 29.72
C PRO A 244 -16.43 0.12 28.35
N GLY A 245 -17.42 -0.31 27.56
CA GLY A 245 -17.18 -0.87 26.22
C GLY A 245 -16.67 -2.31 26.23
N ARG A 246 -16.71 -3.00 27.38
CA ARG A 246 -16.35 -4.41 27.54
C ARG A 246 -17.52 -5.20 28.09
N ARG A 247 -17.62 -6.46 27.69
CA ARG A 247 -18.57 -7.46 28.22
C ARG A 247 -17.78 -8.47 29.06
N TYR A 248 -18.33 -8.80 30.23
CA TYR A 248 -17.73 -9.70 31.19
C TYR A 248 -18.65 -10.91 31.41
N THR A 249 -18.18 -12.10 31.03
CA THR A 249 -18.92 -13.35 31.22
C THR A 249 -18.26 -14.17 32.31
N LEU A 250 -18.91 -14.25 33.47
CA LEU A 250 -18.45 -15.11 34.55
C LEU A 250 -18.80 -16.57 34.24
N GLN A 251 -17.80 -17.44 34.31
CA GLN A 251 -17.94 -18.86 34.04
C GLN A 251 -17.41 -19.69 35.21
N LYS A 252 -18.00 -20.86 35.40
CA LYS A 252 -17.53 -21.85 36.38
C LYS A 252 -17.28 -23.20 35.76
N SER A 253 -16.38 -23.96 36.37
CA SER A 253 -15.96 -25.30 35.93
C SER A 253 -15.63 -26.18 37.14
N ALA A 254 -15.81 -27.49 37.00
CA ALA A 254 -15.36 -28.48 37.98
C ALA A 254 -13.95 -29.01 37.67
N ASP A 255 -13.46 -28.82 36.44
CA ASP A 255 -12.28 -29.53 35.90
C ASP A 255 -11.31 -28.65 35.11
N LEU A 256 -11.58 -27.34 34.99
CA LEU A 256 -10.86 -26.37 34.14
C LEU A 256 -10.96 -26.63 32.63
N VAL A 257 -11.78 -27.59 32.21
CA VAL A 257 -11.96 -27.97 30.81
C VAL A 257 -13.33 -27.54 30.31
N LEU A 258 -14.41 -27.99 30.97
CA LEU A 258 -15.78 -27.62 30.61
C LEU A 258 -16.21 -26.40 31.43
N TRP A 259 -16.51 -25.31 30.73
CA TRP A 259 -16.91 -24.04 31.33
C TRP A 259 -18.38 -23.74 31.05
N THR A 260 -19.13 -23.43 32.10
CA THR A 260 -20.54 -23.05 32.01
C THR A 260 -20.71 -21.62 32.49
N SER A 261 -21.39 -20.80 31.69
CA SER A 261 -21.67 -19.41 32.07
C SER A 261 -22.65 -19.35 33.23
N LEU A 262 -22.34 -18.50 34.20
CA LEU A 262 -23.31 -18.03 35.17
C LEU A 262 -24.17 -16.95 34.49
N PRO A 263 -25.48 -16.86 34.80
CA PRO A 263 -26.34 -15.80 34.25
C PRO A 263 -25.67 -14.46 34.51
N ALA A 264 -25.34 -13.75 33.42
CA ALA A 264 -24.63 -12.49 33.51
C ALA A 264 -25.48 -11.51 34.32
N VAL A 265 -24.88 -10.94 35.36
CA VAL A 265 -25.24 -9.57 35.72
C VAL A 265 -24.79 -8.77 34.52
N GLU A 266 -25.72 -8.24 33.72
CA GLU A 266 -25.40 -7.19 32.74
C GLU A 266 -24.76 -6.06 33.53
N ALA A 267 -23.44 -6.02 33.52
CA ALA A 267 -22.68 -5.00 34.18
C ALA A 267 -22.87 -3.72 33.38
N SER A 268 -23.91 -2.95 33.71
CA SER A 268 -23.92 -1.55 33.33
C SER A 268 -22.71 -0.91 33.98
N ALA A 269 -21.87 -0.32 33.14
CA ALA A 269 -20.71 0.49 33.46
C ALA A 269 -20.97 1.41 34.68
N ASP A 270 -19.93 1.57 35.52
CA ASP A 270 -19.76 2.56 36.61
C ASP A 270 -19.28 1.95 37.94
N ARG A 271 -18.87 0.68 37.98
CA ARG A 271 -18.23 0.09 39.16
C ARG A 271 -16.85 -0.42 38.82
N GLU A 272 -15.83 0.10 39.52
CA GLU A 272 -14.45 -0.41 39.43
C GLU A 272 -14.45 -1.94 39.57
N ASN A 273 -15.18 -2.52 40.53
CA ASN A 273 -15.29 -3.96 40.67
C ASN A 273 -16.74 -4.45 40.66
N LEU A 274 -17.01 -5.56 39.99
CA LEU A 274 -18.28 -6.26 40.03
C LEU A 274 -18.24 -7.34 41.09
N ARG A 275 -19.37 -7.52 41.78
CA ARG A 275 -19.57 -8.58 42.77
C ARG A 275 -20.80 -9.39 42.39
N VAL A 276 -20.62 -10.69 42.23
CA VAL A 276 -21.65 -11.66 41.88
C VAL A 276 -21.66 -12.77 42.93
N THR A 277 -22.84 -13.29 43.26
CA THR A 277 -22.96 -14.44 44.15
C THR A 277 -23.32 -15.67 43.32
N ASP A 278 -22.54 -16.74 43.45
CA ASP A 278 -22.92 -18.07 42.99
C ASP A 278 -23.67 -18.80 44.11
N PRO A 279 -25.00 -18.94 44.03
CA PRO A 279 -25.80 -19.56 45.09
C PRO A 279 -25.66 -21.08 45.14
N SER A 280 -25.05 -21.70 44.12
CA SER A 280 -24.96 -23.15 44.00
C SER A 280 -23.64 -23.52 43.31
N PRO A 281 -22.49 -23.36 43.99
CA PRO A 281 -21.23 -23.89 43.50
C PRO A 281 -21.34 -25.41 43.24
N LEU A 282 -20.50 -25.92 42.36
CA LEU A 282 -20.46 -27.34 42.03
C LEU A 282 -19.99 -28.15 43.25
N GLU A 283 -20.44 -29.40 43.36
CA GLU A 283 -19.98 -30.30 44.43
C GLU A 283 -18.46 -30.50 44.34
N GLY A 284 -17.78 -30.39 45.48
CA GLY A 284 -16.32 -30.45 45.55
C GLY A 284 -15.66 -29.10 45.23
N THR A 285 -14.71 -29.10 44.30
CA THR A 285 -13.97 -27.88 43.91
C THR A 285 -14.66 -27.20 42.73
N THR A 286 -14.97 -25.91 42.88
CA THR A 286 -15.46 -25.06 41.78
C THR A 286 -14.37 -24.06 41.40
N PHE A 287 -14.03 -24.02 40.12
CA PHE A 287 -13.14 -23.03 39.53
C PHE A 287 -13.95 -21.93 38.85
N TYR A 288 -13.44 -20.71 38.88
CA TYR A 288 -14.07 -19.54 38.26
C TYR A 288 -13.11 -18.86 37.30
N ARG A 289 -13.63 -18.34 36.19
CA ARG A 289 -12.92 -17.42 35.30
C ARG A 289 -13.88 -16.35 34.78
N VAL A 290 -13.32 -15.24 34.35
CA VAL A 290 -14.05 -14.20 33.64
C VAL A 290 -13.52 -14.15 32.23
N ASP A 291 -14.42 -14.34 31.27
CA ASP A 291 -14.17 -14.07 29.87
C ASP A 291 -14.47 -12.58 29.61
N VAL A 292 -13.51 -11.89 29.01
CA VAL A 292 -13.60 -10.46 28.70
C VAL A 292 -13.65 -10.33 27.18
N SER A 293 -14.60 -9.57 26.67
CA SER A 293 -14.72 -9.27 25.23
C SER A 293 -15.08 -7.81 25.02
N LEU A 294 -14.83 -7.29 23.83
CA LEU A 294 -15.32 -5.96 23.45
C LEU A 294 -16.85 -5.99 23.32
N ALA A 295 -17.51 -4.91 23.74
CA ALA A 295 -18.93 -4.73 23.51
C ALA A 295 -19.15 -4.25 22.07
N GLU A 296 -19.93 -4.99 21.27
CA GLU A 296 -20.54 -4.46 20.03
C GLU A 296 -21.51 -3.32 20.33
#